data_AF-A0A1D3L7Y6-F1
#
_entry.id   AF-A0A1D3L7Y6-F1
#
_cell.length_a   1.000
_cell.length_b   1.000
_cell.length_c   1.000
_cell.angle_alpha   90.00
_cell.angle_beta   90.00
_cell.angle_gamma   90.00
#
_symmetry.space_group_name_H-M   'P 1'
#
loop_
_entity.id
_entity.type
_entity.pdbx_description
1 polymer ?
#
loop_
_entity_poly.entity_id
_entity_poly.type
_entity_poly.pdbx_seq_one_letter_code
_entity_poly.pdbx_strand_id
1 'polypeptide(L)'
;MSEELCKVIDDIENFAVYDSEYKGYKFDDILKTYCPNNKCDTDVKNLGSAFMTLLEVFKKVDDYDDNLKNDILSQYAILWFNSKVKINENFEAETNNIYNILKENGWIDEYHQYTDRNENIMKFHYIFLKNLYELLKGICDTINKCKSSSNPTECQESAEKCGELYRTCLITFPWKEICNPYCRVLSNLKKDYEKIKEKYSDKNLPELKPPPGIESCEISCAKKNQELKVKELKTNTVTEVSLPVPSVTHTSINNGNKLPYIAVPLILIPIILGISYKFLAPAWRKREKKKTMKKIINLSDQKKA
;
A
#
# COMPACT_ATOMS: atom_id res chain seq x y z
N MET A 1 0.20 15.05 -7.99
CA MET A 1 1.54 14.74 -7.48
C MET A 1 2.37 16.01 -7.41
N SER A 2 2.86 16.29 -6.22
CA SER A 2 3.54 17.51 -5.82
C SER A 2 4.99 17.24 -5.48
N GLU A 3 5.77 18.31 -5.44
CA GLU A 3 7.15 18.28 -4.96
C GLU A 3 7.23 17.83 -3.49
N GLU A 4 6.25 18.22 -2.66
CA GLU A 4 6.20 17.83 -1.25
C GLU A 4 5.96 16.33 -1.09
N LEU A 5 5.02 15.74 -1.84
CA LEU A 5 4.78 14.30 -1.82
C LEU A 5 6.03 13.52 -2.23
N CYS A 6 6.69 13.94 -3.30
CA CYS A 6 7.92 13.32 -3.77
C CYS A 6 9.06 13.43 -2.75
N LYS A 7 9.18 14.57 -2.07
CA LYS A 7 10.15 14.72 -0.98
C LYS A 7 9.86 13.73 0.15
N VAL A 8 8.61 13.50 0.54
CA VAL A 8 8.27 12.52 1.57
C VAL A 8 8.66 11.10 1.13
N ILE A 9 8.41 10.75 -0.14
CA ILE A 9 8.82 9.46 -0.73
C ILE A 9 10.35 9.31 -0.72
N ASP A 10 11.10 10.37 -1.03
CA ASP A 10 12.57 10.36 -1.00
C ASP A 10 13.11 10.29 0.43
N ASP A 11 12.52 11.04 1.36
CA ASP A 11 12.93 11.09 2.77
C ASP A 11 12.77 9.72 3.43
N ILE A 12 11.68 8.99 3.15
CA ILE A 12 11.45 7.67 3.77
C ILE A 12 12.45 6.60 3.34
N GLU A 13 13.04 6.72 2.14
CA GLU A 13 14.11 5.83 1.69
C GLU A 13 15.34 5.91 2.62
N ASN A 14 15.64 7.10 3.16
CA ASN A 14 16.75 7.29 4.08
C ASN A 14 16.49 6.72 5.48
N PHE A 15 15.22 6.49 5.83
CA PHE A 15 14.82 5.91 7.10
C PHE A 15 14.62 4.39 7.04
N ALA A 16 14.62 3.80 5.84
CA ALA A 16 14.50 2.37 5.60
C ALA A 16 15.64 1.89 4.68
N VAL A 17 16.81 1.65 5.27
CA VAL A 17 18.06 1.37 4.55
C VAL A 17 18.31 -0.12 4.47
N TYR A 18 18.63 -0.62 3.27
CA TYR A 18 18.99 -2.02 3.09
C TYR A 18 20.38 -2.29 3.65
N ASP A 19 20.47 -3.33 4.47
CA ASP A 19 21.69 -3.86 5.07
C ASP A 19 22.01 -5.22 4.44
N SER A 20 23.16 -5.33 3.79
CA SER A 20 23.58 -6.52 3.07
C SER A 20 24.02 -7.67 3.98
N GLU A 21 24.53 -7.39 5.18
CA GLU A 21 24.94 -8.40 6.16
C GLU A 21 23.72 -9.06 6.78
N TYR A 22 22.73 -8.25 7.15
CA TYR A 22 21.41 -8.69 7.62
C TYR A 22 20.53 -9.23 6.48
N LYS A 23 20.92 -8.96 5.23
CA LYS A 23 20.15 -9.19 4.01
C LYS A 23 18.73 -8.62 4.12
N GLY A 24 18.55 -7.42 4.68
CA GLY A 24 17.22 -6.89 5.00
C GLY A 24 17.23 -5.40 5.31
N TYR A 25 16.05 -4.81 5.56
CA TYR A 25 15.94 -3.38 5.83
C TYR A 25 16.09 -3.06 7.31
N LYS A 26 16.99 -2.12 7.62
CA LYS A 26 17.08 -1.45 8.91
C LYS A 26 16.18 -0.20 8.89
N PHE A 27 15.28 -0.13 9.85
CA PHE A 27 14.36 0.99 10.00
C PHE A 27 14.81 1.89 11.14
N ASP A 28 14.88 3.19 10.89
CA ASP A 28 15.13 4.21 11.89
C ASP A 28 14.04 4.17 12.99
N ASP A 29 14.43 4.45 14.23
CA ASP A 29 13.51 4.45 15.38
C ASP A 29 12.33 5.40 15.20
N ILE A 30 12.48 6.45 14.39
CA ILE A 30 11.39 7.38 14.05
C ILE A 30 10.20 6.67 13.38
N LEU A 31 10.45 5.60 12.63
CA LEU A 31 9.44 4.79 11.95
C LEU A 31 8.74 3.80 12.89
N LYS A 32 9.19 3.66 14.14
CA LYS A 32 8.62 2.77 15.16
C LYS A 32 7.45 3.40 15.93
N THR A 33 7.03 4.61 15.56
CA THR A 33 5.94 5.36 16.21
C THR A 33 4.61 4.59 16.29
N TYR A 34 4.36 3.70 15.34
CA TYR A 34 3.11 2.95 15.22
C TYR A 34 3.25 1.49 15.67
N CYS A 35 4.37 1.12 16.30
CA CYS A 35 4.60 -0.25 16.75
C CYS A 35 3.47 -0.73 17.68
N PRO A 36 2.87 -1.90 17.41
CA PRO A 36 1.94 -2.53 18.32
C PRO A 36 2.62 -2.76 19.68
N ASN A 37 1.96 -2.37 20.78
CA ASN A 37 2.50 -2.49 22.14
C ASN A 37 3.89 -1.85 22.35
N ASN A 38 4.24 -0.82 21.55
CA ASN A 38 5.56 -0.17 21.53
C ASN A 38 6.73 -1.12 21.22
N LYS A 39 6.44 -2.25 20.56
CA LYS A 39 7.40 -3.33 20.31
C LYS A 39 7.28 -3.84 18.87
N CYS A 40 8.20 -3.42 18.01
CA CYS A 40 8.37 -3.95 16.66
C CYS A 40 9.48 -5.00 16.63
N ASP A 41 9.23 -6.12 17.31
CA ASP A 41 10.23 -7.16 17.54
C ASP A 41 10.50 -8.03 16.29
N THR A 42 9.83 -7.73 15.17
CA THR A 42 9.97 -8.43 13.90
C THR A 42 10.06 -7.43 12.74
N ASP A 43 10.72 -7.81 11.65
CA ASP A 43 10.81 -6.99 10.42
C ASP A 43 9.43 -6.60 9.89
N VAL A 44 8.48 -7.54 9.93
CA VAL A 44 7.10 -7.32 9.50
C VAL A 44 6.41 -6.23 10.31
N LYS A 45 6.60 -6.21 11.64
CA LYS A 45 6.07 -5.15 12.51
C LYS A 45 6.75 -3.81 12.26
N ASN A 46 8.08 -3.80 12.05
CA ASN A 46 8.82 -2.58 11.72
C ASN A 46 8.32 -1.98 10.40
N LEU A 47 8.22 -2.80 9.35
CA LEU A 47 7.72 -2.38 8.04
C LEU A 47 6.28 -1.89 8.10
N GLY A 48 5.42 -2.60 8.85
CA GLY A 48 4.06 -2.16 9.13
C GLY A 48 3.99 -0.79 9.81
N SER A 49 4.77 -0.58 10.87
CA SER A 49 4.85 0.71 11.57
C SER A 49 5.37 1.84 10.67
N ALA A 50 6.35 1.54 9.82
CA ALA A 50 6.88 2.50 8.84
C ALA A 50 5.82 2.90 7.82
N PHE A 51 5.04 1.96 7.31
CA PHE A 51 3.92 2.24 6.41
C PHE A 51 2.83 3.10 7.06
N MET A 52 2.49 2.83 8.32
CA MET A 52 1.55 3.68 9.06
C MET A 52 2.10 5.10 9.24
N THR A 53 3.40 5.23 9.49
CA THR A 53 4.08 6.53 9.55
C THR A 53 3.96 7.27 8.21
N LEU A 54 4.22 6.58 7.10
CA LEU A 54 4.12 7.15 5.76
C LEU A 54 2.71 7.65 5.44
N LEU A 55 1.68 6.86 5.70
CA LEU A 55 0.28 7.25 5.51
C LEU A 55 -0.08 8.52 6.30
N GLU A 56 0.43 8.65 7.53
CA GLU A 56 0.14 9.78 8.41
C GLU A 56 0.91 11.06 8.02
N VAL A 57 2.06 10.91 7.36
CA VAL A 57 2.75 12.04 6.72
C VAL A 57 2.00 12.45 5.46
N PHE A 58 1.64 11.50 4.58
CA PHE A 58 0.88 11.77 3.36
C PHE A 58 -0.44 12.49 3.60
N LYS A 59 -1.15 12.19 4.70
CA LYS A 59 -2.38 12.90 5.11
C LYS A 59 -2.23 14.43 5.14
N LYS A 60 -1.04 14.91 5.47
CA LYS A 60 -0.77 16.34 5.69
C LYS A 60 -0.32 17.05 4.43
N VAL A 61 0.08 16.30 3.40
CA VAL A 61 0.50 16.85 2.12
C VAL A 61 -0.75 17.33 1.39
N ASP A 62 -0.69 18.54 0.82
CA ASP A 62 -1.79 19.14 0.06
C ASP A 62 -1.58 18.95 -1.45
N ASP A 63 -1.99 17.79 -1.99
CA ASP A 63 -1.63 17.37 -3.37
C ASP A 63 -2.83 16.89 -4.22
N TYR A 64 -3.94 16.52 -3.59
CA TYR A 64 -5.09 15.93 -4.28
C TYR A 64 -6.40 16.45 -3.71
N ASP A 65 -7.45 16.47 -4.54
CA ASP A 65 -8.85 16.67 -4.12
C ASP A 65 -9.24 15.64 -3.05
N ASP A 66 -9.87 16.11 -1.98
CA ASP A 66 -10.22 15.35 -0.78
C ASP A 66 -10.93 14.01 -1.08
N ASN A 67 -11.72 13.92 -2.16
CA ASN A 67 -12.51 12.74 -2.47
C ASN A 67 -11.72 11.52 -2.97
N LEU A 68 -10.52 11.72 -3.54
CA LEU A 68 -9.65 10.64 -4.05
C LEU A 68 -8.24 10.66 -3.44
N LYS A 69 -7.92 11.71 -2.67
CA LYS A 69 -6.64 11.90 -1.98
C LYS A 69 -6.22 10.65 -1.20
N ASN A 70 -7.10 10.12 -0.36
CA ASN A 70 -6.77 8.98 0.49
C ASN A 70 -6.47 7.71 -0.33
N ASP A 71 -7.21 7.50 -1.42
CA ASP A 71 -7.02 6.33 -2.27
C ASP A 71 -5.66 6.35 -2.97
N ILE A 72 -5.31 7.49 -3.57
CA ILE A 72 -4.06 7.67 -4.31
C ILE A 72 -2.85 7.62 -3.38
N LEU A 73 -2.90 8.35 -2.27
CA LEU A 73 -1.80 8.36 -1.28
C LEU A 73 -1.58 6.98 -0.67
N SER A 74 -2.67 6.23 -0.40
CA SER A 74 -2.56 4.85 0.05
C SER A 74 -1.95 3.94 -1.02
N GLN A 75 -2.28 4.12 -2.30
CA GLN A 75 -1.63 3.36 -3.38
C GLN A 75 -0.12 3.59 -3.38
N TYR A 76 0.37 4.81 -3.20
CA TYR A 76 1.80 5.07 -3.16
C TYR A 76 2.48 4.52 -1.92
N ALA A 77 1.81 4.56 -0.77
CA ALA A 77 2.32 3.89 0.43
C ALA A 77 2.41 2.36 0.23
N ILE A 78 1.44 1.77 -0.49
CA ILE A 78 1.42 0.34 -0.84
C ILE A 78 2.57 0.00 -1.80
N LEU A 79 2.83 0.84 -2.80
CA LEU A 79 3.97 0.67 -3.71
C LEU A 79 5.29 0.73 -2.95
N TRP A 80 5.46 1.72 -2.08
CA TRP A 80 6.64 1.83 -1.21
C TRP A 80 6.79 0.59 -0.33
N PHE A 81 5.73 0.17 0.39
CA PHE A 81 5.77 -1.02 1.24
C PHE A 81 6.25 -2.24 0.47
N ASN A 82 5.66 -2.51 -0.70
CA ASN A 82 6.03 -3.66 -1.52
C ASN A 82 7.50 -3.64 -1.95
N SER A 83 8.07 -2.46 -2.20
CA SER A 83 9.49 -2.33 -2.53
C SER A 83 10.43 -2.71 -1.37
N LYS A 84 9.91 -2.71 -0.12
CA LYS A 84 10.65 -3.01 1.11
C LYS A 84 10.40 -4.42 1.65
N VAL A 85 9.43 -5.14 1.08
CA VAL A 85 9.19 -6.54 1.44
C VAL A 85 10.43 -7.37 1.07
N LYS A 86 11.01 -8.05 2.06
CA LYS A 86 12.15 -8.94 1.87
C LYS A 86 11.69 -10.22 1.17
N ILE A 87 12.33 -10.58 0.08
CA ILE A 87 12.23 -11.93 -0.50
C ILE A 87 13.13 -12.82 0.34
N ASN A 88 12.65 -13.30 1.49
CA ASN A 88 13.24 -14.49 2.09
C ASN A 88 12.75 -15.66 1.24
N GLU A 89 13.53 -16.73 1.11
CA GLU A 89 13.07 -17.99 0.51
C GLU A 89 11.81 -18.57 1.22
N ASN A 90 11.39 -17.99 2.36
CA ASN A 90 10.19 -18.33 3.12
C ASN A 90 9.08 -17.25 3.09
N PHE A 91 9.14 -16.23 2.21
CA PHE A 91 8.04 -15.27 2.05
C PHE A 91 6.98 -15.87 1.12
N GLU A 92 6.09 -16.70 1.66
CA GLU A 92 4.91 -17.18 0.93
C GLU A 92 4.02 -15.97 0.59
N ALA A 93 4.02 -15.59 -0.68
CA ALA A 93 3.34 -14.40 -1.17
C ALA A 93 1.81 -14.44 -1.01
N GLU A 94 1.22 -15.63 -0.86
CA GLU A 94 -0.21 -15.81 -0.61
C GLU A 94 -0.62 -15.49 0.84
N THR A 95 0.26 -15.75 1.81
CA THR A 95 -0.01 -15.58 3.25
C THR A 95 0.56 -14.30 3.84
N ASN A 96 1.64 -13.74 3.29
CA ASN A 96 2.31 -12.55 3.83
C ASN A 96 2.11 -11.27 3.00
N ASN A 97 0.91 -11.01 2.48
CA ASN A 97 0.62 -9.76 1.78
C ASN A 97 0.39 -8.58 2.76
N ILE A 98 0.40 -7.33 2.25
CA ILE A 98 0.18 -6.12 3.06
C ILE A 98 -1.08 -6.24 3.89
N TYR A 99 -2.17 -6.72 3.27
CA TYR A 99 -3.46 -6.79 3.91
C TYR A 99 -3.42 -7.63 5.19
N ASN A 100 -2.79 -8.81 5.15
CA ASN A 100 -2.66 -9.68 6.31
C ASN A 100 -1.82 -9.02 7.42
N ILE A 101 -0.71 -8.37 7.04
CA ILE A 101 0.16 -7.65 7.98
C ILE A 101 -0.63 -6.53 8.67
N LEU A 102 -1.39 -5.73 7.92
CA LEU A 102 -2.20 -4.65 8.50
C LEU A 102 -3.33 -5.21 9.37
N LYS A 103 -3.94 -6.34 8.97
CA LYS A 103 -5.04 -6.98 9.68
C LYS A 103 -4.60 -7.54 11.04
N GLU A 104 -3.49 -8.27 11.08
CA GLU A 104 -2.95 -8.85 12.33
C GLU A 104 -2.62 -7.79 13.39
N ASN A 105 -2.24 -6.60 12.94
CA ASN A 105 -1.89 -5.48 13.81
C ASN A 105 -3.09 -4.57 14.14
N GLY A 106 -4.30 -4.89 13.64
CA GLY A 106 -5.52 -4.13 13.87
C GLY A 106 -5.57 -2.77 13.17
N TRP A 107 -4.78 -2.58 12.11
CA TRP A 107 -4.69 -1.29 11.41
C TRP A 107 -5.70 -1.13 10.28
N ILE A 108 -6.28 -2.22 9.75
CA ILE A 108 -7.33 -2.15 8.73
C ILE A 108 -8.52 -1.31 9.24
N ASP A 109 -9.04 -1.62 10.42
CA ASP A 109 -10.19 -0.90 10.99
C ASP A 109 -9.86 0.57 11.31
N GLU A 110 -8.67 0.85 11.85
CA GLU A 110 -8.23 2.21 12.21
C GLU A 110 -8.03 3.08 10.95
N TYR A 111 -7.76 2.48 9.79
CA TYR A 111 -7.41 3.16 8.54
C TYR A 111 -8.29 2.75 7.35
N HIS A 112 -9.53 2.34 7.58
CA HIS A 112 -10.49 1.87 6.56
C HIS A 112 -10.56 2.80 5.33
N GLN A 113 -10.51 4.13 5.54
CA GLN A 113 -10.49 5.14 4.48
C GLN A 113 -9.28 5.06 3.52
N TYR A 114 -8.21 4.35 3.88
CA TYR A 114 -7.03 4.08 3.06
C TYR A 114 -6.98 2.63 2.59
N THR A 115 -7.62 1.71 3.30
CA THR A 115 -7.50 0.26 3.06
C THR A 115 -8.63 -0.28 2.21
N ASP A 116 -9.87 0.17 2.38
CA ASP A 116 -11.05 -0.50 1.80
C ASP A 116 -11.02 -0.50 0.27
N ARG A 117 -10.79 0.67 -0.34
CA ARG A 117 -10.70 0.79 -1.80
C ARG A 117 -9.45 0.15 -2.37
N ASN A 118 -8.42 -0.04 -1.55
CA ASN A 118 -7.12 -0.58 -1.93
C ASN A 118 -6.87 -2.01 -1.46
N GLU A 119 -7.87 -2.67 -0.87
CA GLU A 119 -7.73 -4.04 -0.35
C GLU A 119 -7.17 -5.00 -1.40
N ASN A 120 -7.71 -4.93 -2.62
CA ASN A 120 -7.27 -5.81 -3.68
C ASN A 120 -5.80 -5.58 -4.06
N ILE A 121 -5.34 -4.33 -4.14
CA ILE A 121 -3.93 -4.04 -4.46
C ILE A 121 -2.99 -4.38 -3.28
N MET A 122 -3.48 -4.37 -2.04
CA MET A 122 -2.72 -4.86 -0.87
C MET A 122 -2.53 -6.37 -0.88
N LYS A 123 -3.38 -7.11 -1.59
CA LYS A 123 -3.32 -8.56 -1.76
C LYS A 123 -2.57 -9.01 -3.02
N PHE A 124 -2.18 -8.07 -3.88
CA PHE A 124 -1.40 -8.37 -5.07
C PHE A 124 -0.03 -8.95 -4.72
N HIS A 125 0.47 -9.84 -5.58
CA HIS A 125 1.82 -10.35 -5.40
C HIS A 125 2.84 -9.22 -5.62
N TYR A 126 3.72 -9.02 -4.63
CA TYR A 126 4.63 -7.87 -4.56
C TYR A 126 5.49 -7.65 -5.80
N ILE A 127 5.90 -8.73 -6.48
CA ILE A 127 6.73 -8.70 -7.69
C ILE A 127 6.13 -7.81 -8.79
N PHE A 128 4.80 -7.73 -8.86
CA PHE A 128 4.13 -6.91 -9.86
C PHE A 128 4.15 -5.42 -9.51
N LEU A 129 4.18 -5.08 -8.22
CA LEU A 129 4.11 -3.70 -7.76
C LEU A 129 5.46 -2.98 -7.82
N LYS A 130 6.57 -3.72 -7.99
CA LYS A 130 7.91 -3.15 -8.10
C LYS A 130 8.02 -2.14 -9.25
N ASN A 131 7.56 -2.49 -10.44
CA ASN A 131 7.67 -1.62 -11.61
C ASN A 131 6.80 -0.35 -11.47
N LEU A 132 5.65 -0.46 -10.81
CA LEU A 132 4.82 0.70 -10.47
C LEU A 132 5.55 1.63 -9.49
N TYR A 133 6.28 1.08 -8.51
CA TYR A 133 7.08 1.89 -7.59
C TYR A 133 8.26 2.57 -8.30
N GLU A 134 8.93 1.88 -9.23
CA GLU A 134 9.99 2.47 -10.04
C GLU A 134 9.45 3.62 -10.90
N LEU A 135 8.26 3.46 -11.50
CA LEU A 135 7.58 4.55 -12.22
C LEU A 135 7.25 5.72 -11.29
N LEU A 136 6.69 5.48 -10.10
CA LEU A 136 6.44 6.52 -9.09
C LEU A 136 7.72 7.33 -8.78
N LYS A 137 8.83 6.64 -8.53
CA LYS A 137 10.14 7.27 -8.28
C LYS A 137 10.63 8.05 -9.50
N GLY A 138 10.50 7.51 -10.71
CA GLY A 138 10.87 8.21 -11.94
C GLY A 138 10.08 9.51 -12.15
N ILE A 139 8.78 9.51 -11.82
CA ILE A 139 7.95 10.73 -11.86
C ILE A 139 8.48 11.77 -10.87
N CYS A 140 8.82 11.37 -9.65
CA CYS A 140 9.41 12.25 -8.65
C CYS A 140 10.79 12.81 -9.04
N ASP A 141 11.65 11.97 -9.61
CA ASP A 141 12.94 12.41 -10.17
C ASP A 141 12.74 13.45 -11.27
N THR A 142 11.73 13.26 -12.12
CA THR A 142 11.39 14.19 -13.20
C THR A 142 10.94 15.54 -12.65
N ILE A 143 10.06 15.55 -11.64
CA ILE A 143 9.67 16.79 -10.95
C ILE A 143 10.91 17.51 -10.39
N ASN A 144 11.79 16.77 -9.70
CA ASN A 144 12.98 17.32 -9.07
C ASN A 144 13.99 17.91 -10.07
N LYS A 145 14.11 17.33 -11.27
CA LYS A 145 14.98 17.84 -12.33
C LYS A 145 14.36 18.98 -13.11
N CYS A 146 13.05 18.94 -13.35
CA CYS A 146 12.34 19.96 -14.13
C CYS A 146 12.09 21.26 -13.36
N LYS A 147 12.05 21.24 -12.02
CA LYS A 147 11.93 22.47 -11.21
C LYS A 147 13.16 23.38 -11.32
N SER A 148 14.34 22.82 -11.64
CA SER A 148 15.55 23.62 -11.84
C SER A 148 15.59 24.15 -13.27
N SER A 149 15.60 25.47 -13.45
CA SER A 149 15.69 26.09 -14.78
C SER A 149 17.03 25.84 -15.48
N SER A 150 18.08 25.43 -14.76
CA SER A 150 19.42 25.25 -15.29
C SER A 150 19.64 23.92 -16.03
N ASN A 151 18.76 22.93 -15.88
CA ASN A 151 19.01 21.55 -16.33
C ASN A 151 17.91 21.01 -17.27
N PRO A 152 17.57 21.70 -18.38
CA PRO A 152 16.51 21.27 -19.30
C PRO A 152 16.77 19.87 -19.89
N THR A 153 18.03 19.54 -20.18
CA THR A 153 18.43 18.22 -20.70
C THR A 153 18.14 17.11 -19.69
N GLU A 154 18.51 17.28 -18.41
CA GLU A 154 18.26 16.26 -17.39
C GLU A 154 16.76 16.05 -17.14
N CYS A 155 15.97 17.13 -17.19
CA CYS A 155 14.52 17.09 -17.11
C CYS A 155 13.92 16.23 -18.23
N GLN A 156 14.36 16.46 -19.47
CA GLN A 156 13.90 15.69 -20.63
C GLN A 156 14.32 14.21 -20.55
N GLU A 157 15.58 13.92 -20.24
CA GLU A 157 16.08 12.55 -20.07
C GLU A 157 15.31 11.78 -18.99
N SER A 158 14.99 12.44 -17.87
CA SER A 158 14.19 11.85 -16.80
C SER A 158 12.76 11.53 -17.24
N ALA A 159 12.16 12.41 -18.04
CA ALA A 159 10.82 12.22 -18.58
C ALA A 159 10.79 11.10 -19.64
N GLU A 160 11.83 10.98 -20.47
CA GLU A 160 12.00 9.86 -21.41
C GLU A 160 12.08 8.52 -20.67
N LYS A 161 12.84 8.47 -19.56
CA LYS A 161 12.91 7.30 -18.68
C LYS A 161 11.57 6.93 -18.06
N CYS A 162 10.72 7.91 -17.71
CA CYS A 162 9.34 7.65 -17.28
C CYS A 162 8.54 6.93 -18.38
N GLY A 163 8.74 7.32 -19.64
CA GLY A 163 8.15 6.64 -20.80
C GLY A 163 8.55 5.17 -20.91
N GLU A 164 9.81 4.85 -20.63
CA GLU A 164 10.32 3.46 -20.58
C GLU A 164 9.70 2.67 -19.44
N LEU A 165 9.73 3.22 -18.21
CA LEU A 165 9.15 2.58 -17.02
C LEU A 165 7.65 2.33 -17.18
N TYR A 166 6.92 3.27 -17.77
CA TYR A 166 5.50 3.12 -18.09
C TYR A 166 5.24 1.96 -19.05
N ARG A 167 6.05 1.81 -20.10
CA ARG A 167 5.94 0.67 -21.03
C ARG A 167 6.28 -0.65 -20.34
N THR A 168 7.31 -0.67 -19.49
CA THR A 168 7.66 -1.85 -18.68
C THR A 168 6.48 -2.29 -17.82
N CYS A 169 5.75 -1.36 -17.20
CA CYS A 169 4.55 -1.65 -16.40
C CYS A 169 3.44 -2.34 -17.20
N LEU A 170 3.33 -2.09 -18.50
CA LEU A 170 2.33 -2.70 -19.39
C LEU A 170 2.77 -4.07 -19.93
N ILE A 171 4.08 -4.27 -20.13
CA ILE A 171 4.64 -5.51 -20.70
C ILE A 171 4.76 -6.59 -19.63
N THR A 172 5.26 -6.23 -18.45
CA THR A 172 5.50 -7.15 -17.31
C THR A 172 4.25 -7.41 -16.47
N PHE A 173 3.10 -6.95 -16.96
CA PHE A 173 1.84 -6.94 -16.27
C PHE A 173 1.34 -8.36 -15.91
N PRO A 174 0.83 -8.60 -14.69
CA PRO A 174 0.31 -9.90 -14.27
C PRO A 174 -1.06 -10.21 -14.86
N TRP A 175 -1.10 -10.71 -16.09
CA TRP A 175 -2.36 -11.09 -16.77
C TRP A 175 -3.21 -12.15 -16.05
N LYS A 176 -2.64 -12.85 -15.06
CA LYS A 176 -3.32 -13.90 -14.29
C LYS A 176 -3.91 -13.42 -12.96
N GLU A 177 -3.47 -12.28 -12.45
CA GLU A 177 -4.04 -11.68 -11.22
C GLU A 177 -5.15 -10.69 -11.59
N ILE A 178 -5.99 -10.30 -10.62
CA ILE A 178 -7.10 -9.36 -10.81
C ILE A 178 -6.52 -8.06 -11.40
N CYS A 179 -6.57 -7.88 -12.72
CA CYS A 179 -5.80 -6.84 -13.41
C CYS A 179 -6.29 -5.40 -13.15
N ASN A 180 -7.55 -5.25 -12.73
CA ASN A 180 -8.20 -3.95 -12.52
C ASN A 180 -7.53 -3.06 -11.44
N PRO A 181 -7.27 -3.53 -10.20
CA PRO A 181 -6.56 -2.75 -9.19
C PRO A 181 -5.18 -2.26 -9.64
N TYR A 182 -4.38 -3.08 -10.32
CA TYR A 182 -3.09 -2.63 -10.85
C TYR A 182 -3.27 -1.52 -11.88
N CYS A 183 -4.17 -1.72 -12.86
CA CYS A 183 -4.42 -0.70 -13.88
C CYS A 183 -4.89 0.62 -13.27
N ARG A 184 -5.67 0.58 -12.19
CA ARG A 184 -6.06 1.78 -11.46
C ARG A 184 -4.86 2.55 -10.90
N VAL A 185 -3.87 1.86 -10.32
CA VAL A 185 -2.62 2.50 -9.84
C VAL A 185 -1.83 3.09 -11.00
N LEU A 186 -1.64 2.32 -12.09
CA LEU A 186 -0.92 2.78 -13.28
C LEU A 186 -1.61 4.01 -13.92
N SER A 187 -2.93 4.02 -13.97
CA SER A 187 -3.74 5.13 -14.47
C SER A 187 -3.56 6.39 -13.64
N ASN A 188 -3.53 6.26 -12.30
CA ASN A 188 -3.27 7.38 -11.40
C ASN A 188 -1.84 7.94 -11.58
N LEU A 189 -0.82 7.08 -11.69
CA LEU A 189 0.55 7.49 -12.01
C LEU A 189 0.63 8.20 -13.36
N LYS A 190 -0.05 7.69 -14.39
CA LYS A 190 -0.12 8.35 -15.70
C LYS A 190 -0.75 9.75 -15.59
N LYS A 191 -1.87 9.88 -14.87
CA LYS A 191 -2.54 11.17 -14.66
C LYS A 191 -1.64 12.18 -13.95
N ASP A 192 -0.87 11.73 -12.97
CA ASP A 192 0.07 12.61 -12.29
C ASP A 192 1.21 13.06 -13.19
N TYR A 193 1.74 12.17 -14.03
CA TYR A 193 2.71 12.56 -15.05
C TYR A 193 2.13 13.57 -16.06
N GLU A 194 0.90 13.38 -16.53
CA GLU A 194 0.29 14.35 -17.47
C GLU A 194 0.13 15.74 -16.81
N LYS A 195 -0.24 15.82 -15.53
CA LYS A 195 -0.25 17.09 -14.78
C LYS A 195 1.14 17.73 -14.69
N ILE A 196 2.19 16.92 -14.52
CA ILE A 196 3.58 17.40 -14.48
C ILE A 196 4.00 17.94 -15.85
N LYS A 197 3.65 17.23 -16.93
CA LYS A 197 3.86 17.68 -18.30
C LYS A 197 3.14 18.99 -18.61
N GLU A 198 1.91 19.18 -18.13
CA GLU A 198 1.18 20.45 -18.24
C GLU A 198 1.88 21.57 -17.47
N LYS A 199 2.30 21.30 -16.21
CA LYS A 199 3.02 22.26 -15.36
C LYS A 199 4.34 22.72 -15.99
N TYR A 200 5.08 21.82 -16.63
CA TYR A 200 6.36 22.08 -17.29
C TYR A 200 6.22 22.08 -18.82
N SER A 201 5.15 22.68 -19.33
CA SER A 201 4.86 22.69 -20.78
C SER A 201 5.96 23.33 -21.63
N ASP A 202 6.71 24.28 -21.08
CA ASP A 202 7.89 24.90 -21.72
C ASP A 202 9.04 23.90 -21.95
N LYS A 203 9.04 22.78 -21.22
CA LYS A 203 10.06 21.71 -21.33
C LYS A 203 9.73 20.66 -22.39
N ASN A 204 8.54 20.71 -23.00
CA ASN A 204 8.11 19.76 -24.05
C ASN A 204 8.24 18.28 -23.63
N LEU A 205 7.81 17.93 -22.41
CA LEU A 205 7.95 16.55 -21.92
C LEU A 205 7.17 15.55 -22.81
N PRO A 206 7.73 14.35 -23.06
CA PRO A 206 7.10 13.34 -23.89
C PRO A 206 5.80 12.83 -23.26
N GLU A 207 4.87 12.32 -24.07
CA GLU A 207 3.68 11.63 -23.58
C GLU A 207 4.01 10.18 -23.17
N LEU A 208 3.35 9.68 -22.12
CA LEU A 208 3.43 8.26 -21.75
C LEU A 208 2.60 7.40 -22.70
N LYS A 209 3.24 7.02 -23.81
CA LYS A 209 2.62 6.20 -24.86
C LYS A 209 2.80 4.70 -24.56
N PRO A 210 1.70 3.92 -24.64
CA PRO A 210 1.76 2.45 -24.62
C PRO A 210 2.70 1.90 -25.72
N PRO A 211 3.20 0.66 -25.57
CA PRO A 211 3.94 -0.01 -26.64
C PRO A 211 3.00 -0.39 -27.81
N PRO A 212 3.53 -0.60 -29.03
CA PRO A 212 2.73 -1.01 -30.17
C PRO A 212 1.87 -2.25 -29.88
N GLY A 213 0.59 -2.21 -30.26
CA GLY A 213 -0.36 -3.30 -30.04
C GLY A 213 -1.03 -3.31 -28.66
N ILE A 214 -0.62 -2.44 -27.74
CA ILE A 214 -1.30 -2.22 -26.44
C ILE A 214 -1.98 -0.86 -26.48
N GLU A 215 -3.29 -0.82 -26.24
CA GLU A 215 -4.06 0.43 -26.25
C GLU A 215 -4.06 1.11 -24.87
N SER A 216 -4.37 0.33 -23.83
CA SER A 216 -4.26 0.75 -22.43
C SER A 216 -4.16 -0.47 -21.53
N CYS A 217 -3.89 -0.23 -20.24
CA CYS A 217 -3.92 -1.29 -19.24
C CYS A 217 -5.34 -1.86 -19.11
N GLU A 218 -6.33 -0.98 -19.00
CA GLU A 218 -7.74 -1.32 -18.78
C GLU A 218 -8.33 -2.13 -19.94
N ILE A 219 -8.06 -1.73 -21.18
CA ILE A 219 -8.55 -2.43 -22.37
C ILE A 219 -7.92 -3.80 -22.48
N SER A 220 -6.61 -3.88 -22.25
CA SER A 220 -5.91 -5.16 -22.30
C SER A 220 -6.37 -6.10 -21.18
N CYS A 221 -6.60 -5.55 -19.97
CA CYS A 221 -7.17 -6.28 -18.85
C CYS A 221 -8.58 -6.81 -19.16
N ALA A 222 -9.45 -5.98 -19.75
CA ALA A 222 -10.79 -6.39 -20.18
C ALA A 222 -10.74 -7.53 -21.20
N LYS A 223 -9.86 -7.44 -22.22
CA LYS A 223 -9.65 -8.50 -23.22
C LYS A 223 -9.21 -9.81 -22.57
N LYS A 224 -8.24 -9.79 -21.64
CA LYS A 224 -7.80 -11.00 -20.94
C LYS A 224 -8.87 -11.61 -20.03
N ASN A 225 -9.63 -10.79 -19.33
CA ASN A 225 -10.76 -11.28 -18.53
C ASN A 225 -11.81 -12.01 -19.38
N GLN A 226 -12.05 -11.55 -20.62
CA GLN A 226 -12.94 -12.26 -21.56
C GLN A 226 -12.33 -13.59 -22.01
N GLU A 227 -11.03 -13.61 -22.36
CA GLU A 227 -10.34 -14.87 -22.74
C GLU A 227 -10.39 -15.92 -21.62
N LEU A 228 -10.20 -15.51 -20.36
CA LEU A 228 -10.26 -16.41 -19.20
C LEU A 228 -11.65 -16.99 -18.99
N LYS A 229 -12.70 -16.16 -19.06
CA LYS A 229 -14.11 -16.61 -18.96
C LYS A 229 -14.46 -17.63 -20.05
N VAL A 230 -13.98 -17.43 -21.28
CA VAL A 230 -14.19 -18.37 -22.39
C VAL A 230 -13.46 -19.69 -22.16
N LYS A 231 -12.28 -19.67 -21.52
CA LYS A 231 -11.54 -20.89 -21.16
C LYS A 231 -12.26 -21.67 -20.06
N GLU A 232 -12.71 -21.02 -18.99
CA GLU A 232 -13.44 -21.67 -17.89
C GLU A 232 -14.74 -22.35 -18.36
N LEU A 233 -15.50 -21.71 -19.25
CA LEU A 233 -16.73 -22.28 -19.80
C LEU A 233 -16.47 -23.58 -20.59
N LYS A 234 -15.33 -23.65 -21.30
CA LYS A 234 -14.90 -24.85 -22.05
C LYS A 234 -14.38 -25.97 -21.15
N THR A 235 -13.90 -25.65 -19.95
CA THR A 235 -13.39 -26.64 -18.98
C THR A 235 -14.53 -27.23 -18.14
N ASN A 236 -15.50 -26.40 -17.72
CA ASN A 236 -16.63 -26.83 -16.88
C ASN A 236 -17.63 -27.73 -17.63
N THR A 237 -17.62 -27.71 -18.97
CA THR A 237 -18.44 -28.60 -19.81
C THR A 237 -17.94 -30.06 -19.84
N VAL A 238 -16.78 -30.36 -19.23
CA VAL A 238 -16.16 -31.70 -19.24
C VAL A 238 -16.26 -32.41 -17.88
N THR A 239 -16.74 -31.76 -16.81
CA THR A 239 -16.62 -32.28 -15.43
C THR A 239 -17.92 -32.36 -14.63
N GLU A 240 -19.07 -32.61 -15.26
CA GLU A 240 -20.29 -33.03 -14.53
C GLU A 240 -20.38 -34.56 -14.44
N VAL A 241 -19.76 -35.13 -13.42
CA VAL A 241 -20.23 -36.39 -12.79
C VAL A 241 -20.24 -36.16 -11.28
N SER A 242 -21.40 -35.79 -10.75
CA SER A 242 -21.64 -35.57 -9.32
C SER A 242 -21.90 -36.89 -8.60
N LEU A 243 -21.12 -37.19 -7.55
CA LEU A 243 -21.40 -38.23 -6.55
C LEU A 243 -21.79 -37.56 -5.21
N PRO A 244 -22.91 -37.91 -4.56
CA PRO A 244 -23.34 -37.29 -3.31
C PRO A 244 -22.95 -38.12 -2.07
N VAL A 245 -22.39 -37.48 -1.04
CA VAL A 245 -22.25 -38.02 0.34
C VAL A 245 -22.34 -36.83 1.34
N PRO A 246 -22.62 -37.01 2.65
CA PRO A 246 -23.94 -36.94 3.30
C PRO A 246 -24.05 -35.83 4.38
N SER A 247 -25.27 -35.53 4.84
CA SER A 247 -25.51 -34.59 5.96
C SER A 247 -25.37 -35.26 7.33
N VAL A 248 -24.67 -34.61 8.26
CA VAL A 248 -24.57 -35.02 9.67
C VAL A 248 -25.26 -33.96 10.55
N THR A 249 -26.24 -34.41 11.32
CA THR A 249 -27.07 -33.62 12.24
C THR A 249 -26.33 -33.37 13.55
N HIS A 250 -26.25 -32.11 14.02
CA HIS A 250 -25.71 -31.77 15.33
C HIS A 250 -26.77 -31.90 16.45
N THR A 251 -26.43 -32.66 17.48
CA THR A 251 -27.22 -32.90 18.69
C THR A 251 -27.11 -31.71 19.64
N SER A 252 -28.23 -31.24 20.17
CA SER A 252 -28.29 -30.19 21.20
C SER A 252 -28.01 -30.77 22.59
N ILE A 253 -27.26 -30.03 23.42
CA ILE A 253 -27.10 -30.32 24.85
C ILE A 253 -27.61 -29.10 25.62
N ASN A 254 -28.77 -29.27 26.24
CA ASN A 254 -29.30 -28.37 27.27
C ASN A 254 -28.62 -28.68 28.59
N ASN A 255 -28.14 -27.68 29.34
CA ASN A 255 -27.86 -27.82 30.77
C ASN A 255 -27.97 -26.48 31.52
N GLY A 256 -29.09 -26.32 32.24
CA GLY A 256 -29.12 -26.18 33.69
C GLY A 256 -28.33 -25.05 34.36
N ASN A 257 -29.05 -23.98 34.69
CA ASN A 257 -28.65 -22.81 35.48
C ASN A 257 -28.17 -23.14 36.92
N LYS A 258 -27.10 -22.47 37.37
CA LYS A 258 -27.02 -21.76 38.69
C LYS A 258 -25.62 -21.12 38.86
N LEU A 259 -25.54 -19.79 38.70
CA LEU A 259 -24.37 -19.00 39.10
C LEU A 259 -24.59 -18.45 40.52
N PRO A 260 -23.58 -18.49 41.41
CA PRO A 260 -23.62 -17.77 42.66
C PRO A 260 -23.45 -16.26 42.40
N TYR A 261 -24.37 -15.48 42.96
CA TYR A 261 -24.58 -14.03 42.84
C TYR A 261 -23.40 -13.13 43.27
N ILE A 262 -22.23 -13.69 43.57
CA ILE A 262 -21.03 -12.97 44.03
C ILE A 262 -19.98 -12.78 42.90
N ALA A 263 -20.15 -13.44 41.75
CA ALA A 263 -19.21 -13.32 40.62
C ALA A 263 -19.45 -12.11 39.69
N VAL A 264 -20.59 -11.44 39.78
CA VAL A 264 -21.03 -10.42 38.80
C VAL A 264 -20.16 -9.14 38.82
N PRO A 265 -19.74 -8.58 39.97
CA PRO A 265 -18.87 -7.39 39.98
C PRO A 265 -17.44 -7.69 39.48
N LEU A 266 -16.90 -8.87 39.81
CA LEU A 266 -15.54 -9.29 39.42
C LEU A 266 -15.41 -9.60 37.92
N ILE A 267 -16.51 -9.94 37.24
CA ILE A 267 -16.54 -10.12 35.78
C ILE A 267 -16.79 -8.79 35.06
N LEU A 268 -17.61 -7.90 35.63
CA LEU A 268 -17.91 -6.59 35.03
C LEU A 268 -16.71 -5.65 35.05
N ILE A 269 -15.87 -5.65 36.09
CA ILE A 269 -14.68 -4.79 36.17
C ILE A 269 -13.71 -5.03 35.00
N PRO A 270 -13.26 -6.27 34.69
CA PRO A 270 -12.39 -6.52 33.54
C PRO A 270 -13.10 -6.30 32.19
N ILE A 271 -14.42 -6.47 32.11
CA ILE A 271 -15.18 -6.11 30.89
C ILE A 271 -15.21 -4.60 30.70
N ILE A 272 -15.52 -3.82 31.73
CA ILE A 272 -15.55 -2.35 31.69
C ILE A 272 -14.14 -1.79 31.48
N LEU A 273 -13.11 -2.37 32.12
CA LEU A 273 -11.71 -2.03 31.88
C LEU A 273 -11.27 -2.41 30.46
N GLY A 274 -11.70 -3.56 29.94
CA GLY A 274 -11.40 -3.98 28.56
C GLY A 274 -12.08 -3.09 27.51
N ILE A 275 -13.34 -2.72 27.75
CA ILE A 275 -14.10 -1.80 26.89
C ILE A 275 -13.50 -0.39 26.97
N SER A 276 -13.26 0.13 28.18
CA SER A 276 -12.65 1.45 28.35
C SER A 276 -11.21 1.50 27.84
N TYR A 277 -10.41 0.43 27.97
CA TYR A 277 -9.10 0.33 27.34
C TYR A 277 -9.21 0.34 25.82
N LYS A 278 -10.18 -0.36 25.23
CA LYS A 278 -10.44 -0.31 23.78
C LYS A 278 -10.81 1.09 23.29
N PHE A 279 -11.50 1.90 24.10
CA PHE A 279 -11.87 3.27 23.75
C PHE A 279 -10.81 4.33 24.10
N LEU A 280 -10.03 4.13 25.18
CA LEU A 280 -9.01 5.07 25.65
C LEU A 280 -7.65 4.82 24.98
N ALA A 281 -7.26 3.57 24.71
CA ALA A 281 -5.98 3.25 24.08
C ALA A 281 -5.79 3.93 22.70
N PRO A 282 -6.82 4.09 21.84
CA PRO A 282 -6.71 4.89 20.62
C PRO A 282 -6.43 6.37 20.89
N ALA A 283 -7.04 6.96 21.92
CA ALA A 283 -6.84 8.37 22.25
C ALA A 283 -5.42 8.66 22.80
N TRP A 284 -4.90 7.77 23.65
CA TRP A 284 -3.53 7.86 24.16
C TRP A 284 -2.50 7.61 23.05
N ARG A 285 -2.71 6.59 22.20
CA ARG A 285 -1.90 6.37 20.98
C ARG A 285 -1.91 7.60 20.08
N LYS A 286 -3.06 8.22 19.82
CA LYS A 286 -3.16 9.44 19.00
C LYS A 286 -2.33 10.61 19.57
N ARG A 287 -2.24 10.75 20.90
CA ARG A 287 -1.48 11.83 21.55
C ARG A 287 0.03 11.63 21.45
N GLU A 288 0.51 10.41 21.65
CA GLU A 288 1.92 10.01 21.44
C GLU A 288 2.30 10.18 19.96
N LYS A 289 1.49 9.62 19.04
CA LYS A 289 1.65 9.75 17.58
C LYS A 289 1.74 11.22 17.14
N LYS A 290 0.93 12.12 17.70
CA LYS A 290 0.94 13.58 17.40
C LYS A 290 2.25 14.28 17.82
N LYS A 291 2.87 13.86 18.93
CA LYS A 291 4.15 14.43 19.38
C LYS A 291 5.30 13.99 18.49
N THR A 292 5.40 12.70 18.15
CA THR A 292 6.45 12.19 17.27
C THR A 292 6.31 12.69 15.84
N MET A 293 5.08 12.88 15.35
CA MET A 293 4.80 13.52 14.07
C MET A 293 5.32 14.95 13.96
N LYS A 294 5.22 15.76 15.02
CA LYS A 294 5.82 17.11 15.04
C LYS A 294 7.35 17.03 14.93
N LYS A 295 7.96 15.99 15.52
CA LYS A 295 9.40 15.75 15.42
C LYS A 295 9.83 15.36 14.00
N ILE A 296 9.07 14.50 13.30
CA ILE A 296 9.33 14.11 11.90
C ILE A 296 9.24 15.32 10.96
N ILE A 297 8.17 16.11 11.07
CA ILE A 297 7.97 17.30 10.23
C ILE A 297 9.08 18.32 10.48
N ASN A 298 9.37 18.60 11.76
CA ASN A 298 10.44 19.54 12.12
C ASN A 298 11.83 19.05 11.69
N LEU A 299 12.08 17.74 11.63
CA LEU A 299 13.34 17.17 11.13
C LEU A 299 13.46 17.28 9.60
N SER A 300 12.37 17.10 8.86
CA SER A 300 12.34 17.35 7.41
C SER A 300 12.47 18.85 7.08
N ASP A 301 12.03 19.73 7.99
CA ASP A 301 12.22 21.19 7.91
C ASP A 301 13.61 21.65 8.36
N GLN A 302 14.22 21.07 9.39
CA GLN A 302 15.57 21.44 9.85
C GLN A 302 16.67 21.07 8.85
N LYS A 303 16.49 20.03 8.02
CA LYS A 303 17.37 19.75 6.88
C LYS A 303 17.25 20.78 5.73
N LYS A 304 16.36 21.78 5.83
CA LYS A 304 16.25 22.91 4.89
C LYS A 304 17.13 24.11 5.28
N ALA A 305 17.76 24.09 6.46
CA ALA A 305 18.58 25.20 6.99
C ALA A 305 20.08 24.93 6.82
#